data_AF-A0AA48L5C2-F1
#
_entry.id   AF-A0AA48L5C2-F1
#
_cell.length_a   1.000
_cell.length_b   1.000
_cell.length_c   1.000
_cell.angle_alpha   90.00
_cell.angle_beta   90.00
_cell.angle_gamma   90.00
#
_symmetry.space_group_name_H-M   'P 1'
#
loop_
_entity.id
_entity.type
_entity.pdbx_description
1 polymer ?
#
loop_
_entity_poly.entity_id
_entity_poly.type
_entity_poly.pdbx_seq_one_letter_code
_entity_poly.pdbx_strand_id
1 'polypeptide(L)'
;MPLEMRLRALEARVLGVPASMLRGVEREEGDTLSRRVGAAERAVEEAVGQAPQLRVLYERYDTYAPLLRGALEEGEENPPDVLTPQAKAAMVLEAREDLVDAERGLREIALLESRGVAGAGSLEDVVALAPALNTGYSDLASRKRTLAETRADVASLVERYTDFTTTVSDLFVTLHDQISALEAAVARAERRRANEKARIF
;
A
#
# COMPACT_ATOMS: atom_id res chain seq x y z
N MET A 1 33.32 49.76 29.21
CA MET A 1 32.44 50.77 28.57
C MET A 1 31.02 50.50 29.02
N PRO A 2 30.37 51.43 29.76
CA PRO A 2 29.07 51.19 30.40
C PRO A 2 28.00 50.84 29.36
N LEU A 3 27.23 49.78 29.61
CA LEU A 3 26.21 49.23 28.69
C LEU A 3 25.21 50.30 28.21
N GLU A 4 24.91 51.25 29.10
CA GLU A 4 24.01 52.38 28.86
C GLU A 4 24.49 53.32 27.73
N MET A 5 25.80 53.52 27.59
CA MET A 5 26.34 54.34 26.49
C MET A 5 26.17 53.64 25.13
N ARG A 6 26.26 52.31 25.09
CA ARG A 6 26.05 51.53 23.86
C ARG A 6 24.57 51.48 23.49
N LEU A 7 23.68 51.32 24.46
CA LEU A 7 22.23 51.38 24.25
C LEU A 7 21.80 52.75 23.71
N ARG A 8 22.33 53.84 24.27
CA ARG A 8 22.05 55.20 23.80
C ARG A 8 22.58 55.48 22.39
N ALA A 9 23.72 54.89 22.02
CA ALA A 9 24.26 54.98 20.67
C ALA A 9 23.42 54.20 19.65
N LEU A 10 22.87 53.04 20.04
CA LEU A 10 21.95 52.26 19.21
C LEU A 10 20.59 52.96 19.05
N GLU A 11 20.08 53.58 20.12
CA GLU A 11 18.85 54.38 20.09
C GLU A 11 18.98 55.57 19.11
N ALA A 12 20.11 56.29 19.17
CA ALA A 12 20.44 57.36 18.25
C ALA A 12 20.53 56.89 16.78
N ARG A 13 21.00 55.64 16.56
CA ARG A 13 21.13 55.03 15.23
C ARG A 13 19.78 54.62 14.65
N VAL A 14 18.87 54.10 15.49
CA VAL A 14 17.54 53.63 15.10
C VAL A 14 16.55 54.79 14.90
N LEU A 15 16.62 55.83 15.75
CA LEU A 15 15.76 57.01 15.65
C LEU A 15 16.31 58.10 14.73
N GLY A 16 17.55 57.96 14.26
CA GLY A 16 18.19 58.91 13.32
C GLY A 16 18.60 60.26 13.93
N VAL A 17 18.64 60.39 15.26
CA VAL A 17 18.92 61.66 15.96
C VAL A 17 20.25 61.58 16.71
N PRO A 18 21.15 62.59 16.62
CA PRO A 18 22.44 62.57 17.31
C PRO A 18 22.29 62.58 18.84
N ALA A 19 23.16 61.84 19.53
CA ALA A 19 23.10 61.58 20.98
C ALA A 19 23.11 62.85 21.87
N SER A 20 23.52 64.00 21.32
CA SER A 20 23.50 65.31 21.99
C SER A 20 22.11 65.95 22.06
N MET A 21 21.19 65.65 21.14
CA MET A 21 19.80 66.17 21.15
C MET A 21 18.86 65.35 22.04
N LEU A 22 19.23 64.10 22.37
CA LEU A 22 18.53 63.23 23.34
C LEU A 22 18.65 63.71 24.80
N ARG A 23 19.23 64.87 25.07
CA ARG A 23 19.28 65.47 26.42
C ARG A 23 18.13 66.46 26.68
N GLY A 24 17.42 66.91 25.65
CA GLY A 24 16.43 68.00 25.76
C GLY A 24 15.01 67.68 25.30
N VAL A 25 14.70 66.43 24.91
CA VAL A 25 13.31 66.01 24.70
C VAL A 25 12.70 65.75 26.07
N GLU A 26 11.67 66.51 26.42
CA GLU A 26 10.84 66.29 27.61
C GLU A 26 10.40 64.83 27.63
N ARG A 27 10.88 64.14 28.67
CA ARG A 27 10.63 62.72 28.93
C ARG A 27 9.18 62.57 29.38
N GLU A 28 8.39 61.78 28.67
CA GLU A 28 7.49 60.90 29.40
C GLU A 28 8.38 59.86 30.11
N GLU A 29 8.48 59.96 31.43
CA GLU A 29 9.18 59.01 32.29
C GLU A 29 8.51 57.63 32.17
N GLY A 30 8.85 56.89 31.11
CA GLY A 30 8.20 55.61 30.89
C GLY A 30 8.82 54.75 29.80
N ASP A 31 9.28 55.34 28.70
CA ASP A 31 9.49 54.60 27.46
C ASP A 31 10.95 54.52 27.02
N THR A 32 11.83 54.06 27.93
CA THR A 32 13.19 53.71 27.52
C THR A 32 13.15 52.43 26.67
N LEU A 33 13.98 52.35 25.62
CA LEU A 33 14.13 51.12 24.83
C LEU A 33 14.42 49.90 25.71
N SER A 34 15.13 50.08 26.83
CA SER A 34 15.37 49.01 27.80
C SER A 34 14.09 48.45 28.42
N ARG A 35 13.09 49.30 28.71
CA ARG A 35 11.80 48.86 29.24
C ARG A 35 10.93 48.24 28.15
N ARG A 36 10.99 48.75 26.92
CA ARG A 36 10.27 48.17 25.77
C ARG A 36 10.81 46.80 25.39
N VAL A 37 12.14 46.63 25.36
CA VAL A 37 12.78 45.33 25.15
C VAL A 37 12.41 44.38 26.29
N GLY A 38 12.52 44.81 27.55
CA GLY A 38 12.13 43.98 28.70
C GLY A 38 10.62 43.71 28.80
N ALA A 39 9.75 44.52 28.18
CA ALA A 39 8.32 44.25 28.06
C ALA A 39 8.02 43.28 26.91
N ALA A 40 8.71 43.42 25.78
CA ALA A 40 8.61 42.52 24.64
C ALA A 40 9.16 41.12 24.99
N GLU A 41 10.28 41.03 25.71
CA GLU A 41 10.82 39.75 26.21
C GLU A 41 9.81 39.03 27.10
N ARG A 42 9.19 39.75 28.05
CA ARG A 42 8.14 39.17 28.92
C ARG A 42 6.90 38.74 28.13
N ALA A 43 6.45 39.53 27.17
CA ALA A 43 5.30 39.18 26.33
C ALA A 43 5.59 37.97 25.44
N VAL A 44 6.80 37.84 24.91
CA VAL A 44 7.23 36.67 24.13
C VAL A 44 7.35 35.43 25.00
N GLU A 45 7.92 35.56 26.20
CA GLU A 45 8.04 34.44 27.15
C GLU A 45 6.65 33.93 27.60
N GLU A 46 5.70 34.85 27.84
CA GLU A 46 4.30 34.51 28.15
C GLU A 46 3.61 33.81 26.96
N ALA A 47 3.76 34.33 25.74
CA ALA A 47 3.20 33.74 24.54
C ALA A 47 3.79 32.34 24.23
N VAL A 48 5.08 32.15 24.46
CA VAL A 48 5.76 30.85 24.33
C VAL A 48 5.30 29.86 25.41
N GLY A 49 4.99 30.34 26.62
CA GLY A 49 4.40 29.53 27.69
C GLY A 49 2.97 29.04 27.37
N GLN A 50 2.19 29.83 26.64
CA GLN A 50 0.82 29.48 26.23
C GLN A 50 0.75 28.54 25.03
N ALA A 51 1.76 28.56 24.15
CA ALA A 51 1.80 27.74 22.94
C ALA A 51 3.16 27.00 22.80
N PRO A 52 3.22 25.69 23.13
CA PRO A 52 4.47 24.93 23.11
C PRO A 52 5.10 24.81 21.70
N GLN A 53 4.33 25.06 20.64
CA GLN A 53 4.81 25.06 19.26
C GLN A 53 5.70 26.27 18.96
N LEU A 54 5.45 27.41 19.61
CA LEU A 54 6.25 28.64 19.46
C LEU A 54 7.61 28.51 20.13
N ARG A 55 7.75 27.60 21.11
CA ARG A 55 9.03 27.32 21.77
C ARG A 55 10.08 26.79 20.81
N VAL A 56 9.71 25.90 19.90
CA VAL A 56 10.62 25.35 18.88
C VAL A 56 11.09 26.44 17.92
N LEU A 57 10.19 27.37 17.58
CA LEU A 57 10.51 28.50 16.70
C LEU A 57 11.39 29.54 17.42
N TYR A 58 11.16 29.78 18.70
CA TYR A 58 11.99 30.66 19.54
C TYR A 58 13.41 30.10 19.71
N GLU A 59 13.55 28.81 20.07
CA GLU A 59 14.84 28.14 20.26
C GLU A 59 15.67 28.04 18.95
N ARG A 60 15.01 28.05 17.79
CA ARG A 60 15.64 27.98 16.46
C ARG A 60 15.43 29.24 15.62
N TYR A 61 15.18 30.37 16.26
CA TYR A 61 14.81 31.61 15.57
C TYR A 61 15.85 32.01 14.52
N ASP A 62 17.14 31.93 14.82
CA ASP A 62 18.21 32.29 13.88
C ASP A 62 18.20 31.46 12.59
N THR A 63 17.78 30.20 12.69
CA THR A 63 17.64 29.28 11.54
C THR A 63 16.42 29.64 10.68
N TYR A 64 15.33 30.09 11.30
CA TYR A 64 14.09 30.47 10.62
C TYR A 64 14.03 31.96 10.24
N ALA A 65 14.93 32.78 10.76
CA ALA A 65 14.98 34.22 10.51
C ALA A 65 15.05 34.60 9.02
N PRO A 66 15.78 33.88 8.14
CA PRO A 66 15.77 34.18 6.71
C PRO A 66 14.40 33.92 6.05
N LEU A 67 13.70 32.86 6.48
CA LEU A 67 12.39 32.48 5.94
C LEU A 67 11.29 33.44 6.41
N LEU A 68 11.39 33.94 7.64
CA LEU A 68 10.47 34.94 8.18
C LEU A 68 10.69 36.32 7.57
N ARG A 69 11.93 36.67 7.16
CA ARG A 69 12.20 37.91 6.43
C ARG A 69 11.59 37.91 5.04
N GLY A 70 11.65 36.79 4.31
CA GLY A 70 10.98 36.64 3.02
C GLY A 70 9.46 36.84 3.14
N ALA A 71 8.84 36.22 4.14
CA ALA A 71 7.39 36.33 4.37
C ALA A 71 6.91 37.73 4.78
N LEU A 72 7.78 38.56 5.39
CA LEU A 72 7.45 39.94 5.78
C LEU A 72 7.70 40.96 4.65
N GLU A 73 8.52 40.61 3.65
CA GLU A 73 8.70 41.41 2.42
C GLU A 73 7.68 41.05 1.33
N GLU A 74 6.95 39.94 1.46
CA GLU A 74 5.84 39.53 0.59
C GLU A 74 4.51 40.28 0.89
N GLY A 75 4.61 41.57 1.24
CA GLY A 75 3.48 42.48 1.23
C GLY A 75 3.39 43.18 -0.12
N GLU A 76 2.53 42.67 -1.01
CA GLU A 76 2.06 43.32 -2.25
C GLU A 76 3.14 43.94 -3.16
N GLU A 77 3.62 43.18 -4.15
CA GLU A 77 3.73 43.63 -5.55
C GLU A 77 4.24 42.46 -6.39
N ASN A 78 3.65 42.28 -7.58
CA ASN A 78 4.08 41.27 -8.55
C ASN A 78 5.61 41.29 -8.69
N PRO A 79 6.28 40.12 -8.78
CA PRO A 79 7.71 40.09 -8.99
C PRO A 79 8.06 40.98 -10.19
N PRO A 80 9.10 41.82 -10.11
CA PRO A 80 9.43 42.74 -11.19
C PRO A 80 9.59 41.93 -12.46
N ASP A 81 8.90 42.36 -13.51
CA ASP A 81 8.92 41.67 -14.79
C ASP A 81 10.30 41.85 -15.44
N VAL A 82 11.24 40.97 -15.07
CA VAL A 82 12.68 41.10 -15.36
C VAL A 82 12.97 41.04 -16.88
N LEU A 83 12.02 40.56 -17.68
CA LEU A 83 12.22 40.30 -19.11
C LEU A 83 11.44 41.28 -19.98
N THR A 84 12.12 41.89 -20.94
CA THR A 84 11.48 42.70 -21.98
C THR A 84 10.50 41.85 -22.79
N PRO A 85 9.41 42.42 -23.34
CA PRO A 85 8.44 41.67 -24.14
C PRO A 85 9.07 40.91 -25.31
N GLN A 86 10.13 41.47 -25.90
CA GLN A 86 10.92 40.85 -26.97
C GLN A 86 11.71 39.64 -26.46
N ALA A 87 12.32 39.71 -25.28
CA ALA A 87 13.02 38.59 -24.67
C ALA A 87 12.05 37.44 -24.33
N LYS A 88 10.84 37.77 -23.86
CA LYS A 88 9.78 36.78 -23.63
C LYS A 88 9.32 36.09 -24.92
N ALA A 89 9.12 36.86 -25.98
CA ALA A 89 8.73 36.31 -27.28
C ALA A 89 9.83 35.40 -27.85
N ALA A 90 11.10 35.80 -27.74
CA ALA A 90 12.24 34.97 -28.12
C ALA A 90 12.30 33.66 -27.31
N MET A 91 12.11 33.74 -25.99
CA MET A 91 12.08 32.58 -25.10
C MET A 91 10.95 31.61 -25.46
N VAL A 92 9.74 32.11 -25.75
CA VAL A 92 8.60 31.27 -26.17
C VAL A 92 8.85 30.62 -27.54
N LEU A 93 9.55 31.31 -28.45
CA LEU A 93 9.91 30.76 -29.75
C LEU A 93 11.00 29.68 -29.64
N GLU A 94 11.96 29.87 -28.75
CA GLU A 94 13.02 28.90 -28.45
C GLU A 94 12.44 27.65 -27.76
N ALA A 95 11.57 27.84 -26.78
CA ALA A 95 10.90 26.75 -26.05
C ALA A 95 9.72 26.13 -26.84
N ARG A 96 9.52 26.45 -28.12
CA ARG A 96 8.37 25.98 -28.90
C ARG A 96 8.28 24.47 -28.94
N GLU A 97 9.38 23.78 -29.20
CA GLU A 97 9.39 22.32 -29.31
C GLU A 97 9.06 21.67 -27.97
N ASP A 98 9.67 22.17 -26.88
CA ASP A 98 9.37 21.73 -25.51
C ASP A 98 7.90 21.96 -25.13
N LEU A 99 7.31 23.08 -25.53
CA LEU A 99 5.89 23.37 -25.30
C LEU A 99 4.97 22.42 -26.06
N VAL A 100 5.31 22.04 -27.29
CA VAL A 100 4.54 21.08 -28.10
C VAL A 100 4.65 19.68 -27.50
N ASP A 101 5.84 19.28 -27.04
CA ASP A 101 6.04 18.00 -26.37
C ASP A 101 5.33 17.94 -25.02
N ALA A 102 5.38 19.02 -24.25
CA ALA A 102 4.63 19.16 -23.00
C ALA A 102 3.11 19.10 -23.26
N GLU A 103 2.61 19.77 -24.29
CA GLU A 103 1.19 19.70 -24.68
C GLU A 103 0.79 18.26 -25.06
N ARG A 104 1.62 17.55 -25.81
CA ARG A 104 1.39 16.15 -26.16
C ARG A 104 1.34 15.27 -24.91
N GLY A 105 2.29 15.46 -23.99
CA GLY A 105 2.33 14.74 -22.72
C GLY A 105 1.10 15.02 -21.84
N LEU A 106 0.66 16.28 -21.76
CA LEU A 106 -0.55 16.67 -21.03
C LEU A 106 -1.81 16.07 -21.66
N ARG A 107 -1.91 16.02 -23.01
CA ARG A 107 -3.02 15.34 -23.68
C ARG A 107 -3.03 13.83 -23.42
N GLU A 108 -1.85 13.20 -23.37
CA GLU A 108 -1.73 11.78 -23.04
C GLU A 108 -2.13 11.51 -21.59
N ILE A 109 -1.69 12.33 -20.65
CA ILE A 109 -2.09 12.25 -19.23
C ILE A 109 -3.60 12.42 -19.10
N ALA A 110 -4.20 13.43 -19.73
CA ALA A 110 -5.65 13.66 -19.70
C ALA A 110 -6.43 12.46 -20.29
N LEU A 111 -5.89 11.84 -21.35
CA LEU A 111 -6.48 10.65 -21.96
C LEU A 111 -6.37 9.42 -21.04
N LEU A 112 -5.25 9.23 -20.35
CA LEU A 112 -5.06 8.16 -19.36
C LEU A 112 -5.92 8.36 -18.11
N GLU A 113 -6.12 9.61 -17.68
CA GLU A 113 -7.02 9.98 -16.60
C GLU A 113 -8.49 9.72 -16.97
N SER A 114 -8.92 10.10 -18.18
CA SER A 114 -10.27 9.78 -18.67
C SER A 114 -10.55 8.28 -18.79
N ARG A 115 -9.49 7.47 -18.94
CA ARG A 115 -9.57 6.00 -18.95
C ARG A 115 -9.50 5.39 -17.55
N GLY A 116 -9.34 6.20 -16.50
CA GLY A 116 -9.23 5.72 -15.11
C GLY A 116 -7.91 4.99 -14.81
N VAL A 117 -6.87 5.23 -15.61
CA VAL A 117 -5.54 4.59 -15.46
C VAL A 117 -4.53 5.54 -14.82
N ALA A 118 -4.91 6.79 -14.52
CA ALA A 118 -4.06 7.71 -13.79
C ALA A 118 -3.82 7.22 -12.35
N GLY A 119 -2.55 7.12 -11.93
CA GLY A 119 -2.16 6.62 -10.61
C GLY A 119 -2.02 5.09 -10.57
N ALA A 120 -2.55 4.46 -9.51
CA ALA A 120 -2.51 3.01 -9.35
C ALA A 120 -3.67 2.29 -10.07
N GLY A 121 -4.58 3.00 -10.75
CA GLY A 121 -5.77 2.42 -11.37
C GLY A 121 -6.59 1.62 -10.34
N SER A 122 -7.02 0.42 -10.70
CA SER A 122 -7.76 -0.50 -9.82
C SER A 122 -6.86 -1.33 -8.87
N LEU A 123 -5.60 -0.94 -8.66
CA LEU A 123 -4.70 -1.74 -7.82
C LEU A 123 -5.16 -1.79 -6.35
N GLU A 124 -5.85 -0.75 -5.86
CA GLU A 124 -6.47 -0.75 -4.54
C GLU A 124 -7.53 -1.86 -4.40
N ASP A 125 -8.32 -2.10 -5.47
CA ASP A 125 -9.29 -3.20 -5.52
C ASP A 125 -8.60 -4.57 -5.51
N VAL A 126 -7.44 -4.69 -6.17
CA VAL A 126 -6.65 -5.93 -6.22
C VAL A 126 -5.98 -6.20 -4.87
N VAL A 127 -5.51 -5.17 -4.17
CA VAL A 127 -4.96 -5.29 -2.81
C VAL A 127 -6.04 -5.75 -1.83
N ALA A 128 -7.27 -5.24 -1.98
CA ALA A 128 -8.41 -5.71 -1.17
C ALA A 128 -8.77 -7.18 -1.45
N LEU A 129 -8.54 -7.67 -2.68
CA LEU A 129 -8.79 -9.07 -3.06
C LEU A 129 -7.69 -10.06 -2.64
N ALA A 130 -6.47 -9.57 -2.37
CA ALA A 130 -5.32 -10.39 -1.99
C ALA A 130 -5.59 -11.38 -0.83
N PRO A 131 -6.21 -10.99 0.31
CA PRO A 131 -6.50 -11.93 1.39
C PRO A 131 -7.49 -13.02 0.96
N ALA A 132 -8.54 -12.68 0.20
CA ALA A 132 -9.52 -13.63 -0.30
C ALA A 132 -8.91 -14.64 -1.30
N LEU A 133 -7.93 -14.19 -2.09
CA LEU A 133 -7.19 -15.05 -3.00
C LEU A 133 -6.32 -16.06 -2.25
N ASN A 134 -5.65 -15.61 -1.19
CA ASN A 134 -4.79 -16.46 -0.36
C ASN A 134 -5.60 -17.52 0.41
N THR A 135 -6.75 -17.14 0.96
CA THR A 135 -7.67 -18.11 1.59
C THR A 135 -8.16 -19.12 0.56
N GLY A 136 -8.57 -18.66 -0.63
CA GLY A 136 -8.99 -19.55 -1.71
C GLY A 136 -7.91 -20.52 -2.16
N TYR A 137 -6.65 -20.08 -2.20
CA TYR A 137 -5.51 -20.92 -2.54
C TYR A 137 -5.27 -22.02 -1.49
N SER A 138 -5.35 -21.66 -0.20
CA SER A 138 -5.20 -22.63 0.90
C SER A 138 -6.33 -23.66 0.95
N ASP A 139 -7.58 -23.23 0.71
CA ASP A 139 -8.75 -24.09 0.63
C ASP A 139 -8.67 -25.05 -0.57
N LEU A 140 -8.19 -24.55 -1.70
CA LEU A 140 -8.01 -25.38 -2.89
C LEU A 140 -6.92 -26.43 -2.67
N ALA A 141 -5.84 -26.09 -1.97
CA ALA A 141 -4.78 -27.02 -1.60
C ALA A 141 -5.31 -28.12 -0.66
N SER A 142 -6.09 -27.77 0.36
CA SER A 142 -6.68 -28.74 1.29
C SER A 142 -7.68 -29.67 0.58
N ARG A 143 -8.57 -29.11 -0.27
CA ARG A 143 -9.53 -29.88 -1.07
C ARG A 143 -8.86 -30.82 -2.06
N LYS A 144 -7.77 -30.40 -2.70
CA LYS A 144 -7.00 -31.30 -3.59
C LYS A 144 -6.46 -32.51 -2.84
N ARG A 145 -6.00 -32.30 -1.60
CA ARG A 145 -5.47 -33.38 -0.76
C ARG A 145 -6.56 -34.37 -0.36
N THR A 146 -7.69 -33.89 0.14
CA THR A 146 -8.82 -34.76 0.51
C THR A 146 -9.40 -35.49 -0.70
N LEU A 147 -9.43 -34.85 -1.87
CA LEU A 147 -9.84 -35.50 -3.12
C LEU A 147 -8.86 -36.60 -3.56
N ALA A 148 -7.56 -36.42 -3.35
CA ALA A 148 -6.56 -37.44 -3.66
C ALA A 148 -6.71 -38.66 -2.72
N GLU A 149 -6.89 -38.41 -1.43
CA GLU A 149 -7.11 -39.46 -0.41
C GLU A 149 -8.38 -40.26 -0.73
N THR A 150 -9.52 -39.58 -0.94
CA THR A 150 -10.78 -40.26 -1.30
C THR A 150 -10.70 -41.04 -2.62
N ARG A 151 -9.95 -40.53 -3.61
CA ARG A 151 -9.71 -41.29 -4.86
C ARG A 151 -8.89 -42.55 -4.62
N ALA A 152 -7.88 -42.49 -3.76
CA ALA A 152 -7.09 -43.66 -3.40
C ALA A 152 -7.95 -44.70 -2.67
N ASP A 153 -8.82 -44.27 -1.75
CA ASP A 153 -9.74 -45.15 -1.05
C ASP A 153 -10.73 -45.83 -1.99
N VAL A 154 -11.31 -45.07 -2.94
CA VAL A 154 -12.21 -45.62 -3.96
C VAL A 154 -11.47 -46.60 -4.87
N ALA A 155 -10.25 -46.28 -5.29
CA ALA A 155 -9.45 -47.19 -6.11
C ALA A 155 -9.18 -48.51 -5.38
N SER A 156 -8.79 -48.47 -4.11
CA SER A 156 -8.59 -49.66 -3.28
C SER A 156 -9.89 -50.45 -3.07
N LEU A 157 -11.03 -49.78 -2.92
CA LEU A 157 -12.32 -50.45 -2.82
C LEU A 157 -12.68 -51.19 -4.12
N VAL A 158 -12.45 -50.56 -5.28
CA VAL A 158 -12.69 -51.17 -6.59
C VAL A 158 -11.77 -52.37 -6.80
N GLU A 159 -10.49 -52.26 -6.46
CA GLU A 159 -9.53 -53.37 -6.54
C GLU A 159 -10.00 -54.58 -5.71
N ARG A 160 -10.35 -54.38 -4.44
CA ARG A 160 -10.90 -55.45 -3.58
C ARG A 160 -12.18 -56.06 -4.13
N TYR A 161 -13.05 -55.23 -4.72
CA TYR A 161 -14.28 -55.73 -5.35
C TYR A 161 -13.98 -56.58 -6.58
N THR A 162 -13.01 -56.17 -7.40
CA THR A 162 -12.55 -56.94 -8.55
C THR A 162 -11.96 -58.27 -8.12
N ASP A 163 -11.08 -58.29 -7.11
CA ASP A 163 -10.49 -59.52 -6.56
C ASP A 163 -11.56 -60.46 -6.00
N PHE A 164 -12.52 -59.91 -5.26
CA PHE A 164 -13.66 -60.66 -4.75
C PHE A 164 -14.47 -61.27 -5.88
N THR A 165 -14.79 -60.50 -6.92
CA THR A 165 -15.57 -60.97 -8.06
C THR A 165 -14.84 -62.06 -8.84
N THR A 166 -13.52 -61.92 -9.02
CA THR A 166 -12.68 -62.96 -9.64
C THR A 166 -12.70 -64.23 -8.82
N THR A 167 -12.47 -64.14 -7.51
CA THR A 167 -12.48 -65.30 -6.60
C THR A 167 -13.82 -66.02 -6.58
N VAL A 168 -14.92 -65.26 -6.55
CA VAL A 168 -16.28 -65.81 -6.61
C VAL A 168 -16.55 -66.47 -7.96
N SER A 169 -16.08 -65.87 -9.06
CA SER A 169 -16.21 -66.45 -10.40
C SER A 169 -15.46 -67.77 -10.50
N ASP A 170 -14.23 -67.84 -9.99
CA ASP A 170 -13.44 -69.08 -9.96
C ASP A 170 -14.11 -70.15 -9.09
N LEU A 171 -14.68 -69.77 -7.94
CA LEU A 171 -15.44 -70.69 -7.11
C LEU A 171 -16.66 -71.26 -7.86
N PHE A 172 -17.39 -70.43 -8.61
CA PHE A 172 -18.53 -70.91 -9.40
C PHE A 172 -18.10 -71.86 -10.53
N VAL A 173 -16.96 -71.60 -11.19
CA VAL A 173 -16.39 -72.51 -12.19
C VAL A 173 -16.04 -73.86 -11.55
N THR A 174 -15.31 -73.86 -10.43
CA THR A 174 -14.93 -75.11 -9.74
C THR A 174 -16.14 -75.90 -9.25
N LEU A 175 -17.17 -75.21 -8.73
CA LEU A 175 -18.41 -75.84 -8.32
C LEU A 175 -19.15 -76.45 -9.51
N HIS A 176 -19.20 -75.74 -10.64
CA HIS A 176 -19.80 -76.24 -11.87
C HIS A 176 -19.10 -77.50 -12.39
N ASP A 177 -17.77 -77.54 -12.36
CA ASP A 177 -16.99 -78.70 -12.76
C ASP A 177 -17.24 -79.91 -11.84
N GLN A 178 -17.33 -79.68 -10.53
CA GLN A 178 -17.65 -80.73 -9.55
C GLN A 178 -19.06 -81.30 -9.74
N ILE A 179 -20.06 -80.43 -9.93
CA ILE A 179 -21.44 -80.84 -10.20
C ILE A 179 -21.49 -81.65 -11.50
N SER A 180 -20.84 -81.17 -12.56
CA SER A 180 -20.78 -81.85 -13.85
C SER A 180 -20.12 -83.23 -13.74
N ALA A 181 -19.06 -83.36 -12.94
CA ALA A 181 -18.42 -84.65 -12.68
C ALA A 181 -19.33 -85.62 -11.91
N LEU A 182 -20.06 -85.13 -10.91
CA LEU A 182 -21.05 -85.92 -10.16
C LEU A 182 -22.22 -86.35 -11.05
N GLU A 183 -22.77 -85.45 -11.86
CA GLU A 183 -23.82 -85.76 -12.84
C GLU A 183 -23.35 -86.85 -13.83
N ALA A 184 -22.13 -86.73 -14.35
CA ALA A 184 -21.56 -87.75 -15.23
C ALA A 184 -21.37 -89.10 -14.51
N ALA A 185 -20.99 -89.11 -13.23
CA ALA A 185 -20.86 -90.32 -12.43
C ALA A 185 -22.22 -90.98 -12.16
N VAL A 186 -23.24 -90.20 -11.82
CA VAL A 186 -24.63 -90.67 -11.62
C VAL A 186 -25.17 -91.24 -12.92
N ALA A 187 -25.02 -90.53 -14.05
CA ALA A 187 -25.46 -91.02 -15.36
C ALA A 187 -24.80 -92.35 -15.74
N ARG A 188 -23.51 -92.55 -15.41
CA ARG A 188 -22.84 -93.84 -15.60
C ARG A 188 -23.40 -94.93 -14.69
N ALA A 189 -23.66 -94.62 -13.42
CA ALA A 189 -24.23 -95.57 -12.47
C ALA A 189 -25.65 -96.00 -12.88
N GLU A 190 -26.47 -95.06 -13.34
CA GLU A 190 -27.81 -95.33 -13.87
C GLU A 190 -27.79 -96.23 -15.11
N ARG A 191 -26.89 -95.93 -16.07
CA ARG A 191 -26.71 -96.79 -17.26
C ARG A 191 -26.29 -98.22 -16.89
N ARG A 192 -25.35 -98.38 -15.93
CA ARG A 192 -24.95 -99.71 -15.45
C ARG A 192 -26.12 -100.46 -14.84
N ARG A 193 -26.91 -99.79 -13.98
CA ARG A 193 -28.09 -100.38 -13.33
C ARG A 193 -29.18 -100.75 -14.34
N ALA A 194 -29.39 -99.93 -15.38
CA ALA A 194 -30.32 -100.22 -16.45
C ALA A 194 -29.90 -101.46 -17.25
N ASN A 195 -28.62 -101.57 -17.61
CA ASN A 195 -28.07 -102.73 -18.33
C ASN A 195 -28.14 -104.03 -17.51
N GLU A 196 -27.92 -103.95 -16.20
CA GLU A 196 -28.05 -105.10 -15.30
C GLU A 196 -29.50 -105.60 -15.21
N LYS A 197 -30.46 -104.68 -15.06
CA LYS A 197 -31.89 -105.02 -15.11
C LYS A 197 -32.28 -105.65 -16.45
N ALA A 198 -31.80 -105.11 -17.56
CA ALA A 198 -32.06 -105.65 -18.90
C ALA A 198 -31.43 -107.04 -19.17
N ARG A 199 -30.50 -107.49 -18.32
CA ARG A 199 -29.82 -108.79 -18.44
C ARG A 199 -30.44 -109.88 -17.55
N ILE A 200 -31.29 -109.49 -16.59
CA ILE A 200 -32.00 -110.39 -15.67
C ILE A 200 -33.39 -110.77 -16.22
N PHE A 201 -33.93 -109.97 -17.14
CA PHE A 201 -35.11 -110.30 -17.96
C PHE A 201 -34.68 -110.88 -19.30
#